data_AF-A0A969KIU4-F1
#
_entry.id   AF-A0A969KIU4-F1
#
_cell.length_a   1.000
_cell.length_b   1.000
_cell.length_c   1.000
_cell.angle_alpha   90.00
_cell.angle_beta   90.00
_cell.angle_gamma   90.00
#
_symmetry.space_group_name_H-M   'P 1'
#
loop_
_entity.id
_entity.type
_entity.pdbx_description
1 polymer ?
#
loop_
_entity_poly.entity_id
_entity_poly.type
_entity_poly.pdbx_seq_one_letter_code
_entity_poly.pdbx_strand_id
1 'polypeptide(L)'
;MAQHGKWFQQGDLALGFSLLISGGGGLLMALATAPIGWWLGAWVGMIPLWYYPQKFHGPWQQQAWIAIAWGLGFYGVALWWITGIHPLTWLGVPWAGSIAITVFVG
;
A
#
# COMPACT_ATOMS: atom_id res chain seq x y z
N MET A 1 -7.77 42.08 2.93
CA MET A 1 -7.25 41.09 3.90
C MET A 1 -7.90 39.75 3.61
N ALA A 2 -7.28 38.90 2.78
CA ALA A 2 -7.81 37.57 2.47
C ALA A 2 -6.65 36.57 2.52
N GLN A 3 -6.57 35.79 3.60
CA GLN A 3 -5.62 34.68 3.77
C GLN A 3 -6.28 33.33 3.47
N HIS A 4 -7.10 33.24 2.42
CA HIS A 4 -7.98 32.09 2.17
C HIS A 4 -7.41 31.07 1.17
N GLY A 5 -6.13 30.72 1.26
CA GLY A 5 -5.53 29.84 0.23
C GLY A 5 -4.21 29.14 0.55
N LYS A 6 -3.75 29.11 1.80
CA LYS A 6 -2.41 28.55 2.12
C LYS A 6 -2.39 27.12 2.64
N TRP A 7 -3.52 26.42 2.58
CA TRP A 7 -3.62 25.03 3.04
C TRP A 7 -2.87 24.05 2.11
N PHE A 8 -2.60 24.44 0.85
CA PHE A 8 -2.13 23.50 -0.18
C PHE A 8 -0.90 23.91 -1.03
N GLN A 9 0.12 24.57 -0.47
CA GLN A 9 1.21 25.11 -1.32
C GLN A 9 2.65 24.71 -0.97
N GLN A 10 2.88 24.02 0.16
CA GLN A 10 4.24 23.52 0.48
C GLN A 10 4.27 22.17 1.21
N GLY A 11 3.19 21.82 1.92
CA GLY A 11 3.03 20.50 2.55
C GLY A 11 2.67 19.37 1.57
N ASP A 12 1.95 19.65 0.48
CA ASP A 12 1.39 18.57 -0.36
C ASP A 12 2.39 17.96 -1.32
N LEU A 13 3.36 18.72 -1.83
CA LEU A 13 4.42 18.16 -2.65
C LEU A 13 5.29 17.23 -1.79
N ALA A 14 5.63 17.64 -0.57
CA ALA A 14 6.36 16.82 0.38
C ALA A 14 5.56 15.56 0.79
N LEU A 15 4.25 15.70 0.99
CA LEU A 15 3.35 14.57 1.24
C LEU A 15 3.30 13.63 0.03
N GLY A 16 3.15 14.17 -1.18
CA GLY A 16 3.12 13.40 -2.43
C GLY A 16 4.40 12.59 -2.64
N PHE A 17 5.58 13.21 -2.46
CA PHE A 17 6.85 12.49 -2.49
C PHE A 17 6.92 11.41 -1.40
N SER A 18 6.42 11.69 -0.20
CA SER A 18 6.39 10.71 0.89
C SER A 18 5.46 9.53 0.57
N LEU A 19 4.32 9.77 -0.07
CA LEU A 19 3.40 8.73 -0.52
C LEU A 19 4.03 7.85 -1.59
N LEU A 20 4.75 8.43 -2.56
CA LEU A 20 5.46 7.68 -3.59
C LEU A 20 6.58 6.83 -2.99
N ILE A 21 7.38 7.38 -2.08
CA ILE A 21 8.44 6.65 -1.38
C ILE A 21 7.86 5.53 -0.53
N SER A 22 6.75 5.80 0.16
CA SER A 22 6.05 4.82 0.99
C SER A 22 5.48 3.68 0.16
N GLY A 23 4.76 3.98 -0.92
CA GLY A 23 4.23 2.98 -1.85
C GLY A 23 5.34 2.16 -2.52
N GLY A 24 6.44 2.82 -2.92
CA GLY A 24 7.63 2.15 -3.45
C GLY A 24 8.29 1.23 -2.42
N GLY A 25 8.35 1.62 -1.15
CA GLY A 25 8.82 0.77 -0.05
C GLY A 25 7.94 -0.45 0.16
N GLY A 26 6.62 -0.29 0.11
CA GLY A 26 5.67 -1.40 0.16
C GLY A 26 5.88 -2.38 -0.99
N LEU A 27 6.08 -1.87 -2.21
CA LEU A 27 6.37 -2.68 -3.39
C LEU A 27 7.69 -3.45 -3.25
N LEU A 28 8.76 -2.80 -2.80
CA LEU A 28 10.05 -3.46 -2.52
C LEU A 28 9.91 -4.56 -1.46
N MET A 29 9.10 -4.33 -0.43
CA MET A 29 8.82 -5.35 0.57
C MET A 29 7.97 -6.50 0.01
N ALA A 30 7.07 -6.25 -0.95
CA ALA A 30 6.32 -7.31 -1.61
C ALA A 30 7.22 -8.23 -2.45
N LEU A 31 8.33 -7.72 -3.02
CA LEU A 31 9.30 -8.56 -3.72
C LEU A 31 10.00 -9.59 -2.81
N ALA A 32 9.93 -9.41 -1.48
CA ALA A 32 10.38 -10.43 -0.55
C ALA A 32 9.40 -11.60 -0.42
N THR A 33 8.14 -11.42 -0.82
CA THR A 33 7.15 -12.50 -0.85
C THR A 33 7.38 -13.41 -2.05
N ALA A 34 6.76 -14.60 -2.04
CA ALA A 34 6.84 -15.50 -3.18
C ALA A 34 6.27 -14.83 -4.45
N PRO A 35 6.72 -15.21 -5.66
CA PRO A 35 7.75 -16.20 -5.97
C PRO A 35 9.18 -15.66 -5.92
N ILE A 36 9.37 -14.35 -5.71
CA ILE A 36 10.66 -13.66 -5.89
C ILE A 36 11.60 -13.91 -4.70
N GLY A 37 11.09 -13.86 -3.47
CA GLY A 37 11.88 -14.23 -2.28
C GLY A 37 13.06 -13.30 -1.96
N TRP A 38 13.06 -12.06 -2.46
CA TRP A 38 14.14 -11.12 -2.23
C TRP A 38 14.07 -10.47 -0.84
N TRP A 39 14.33 -11.27 0.19
CA TRP A 39 14.19 -10.91 1.60
C TRP A 39 15.01 -9.68 2.03
N LEU A 40 16.17 -9.41 1.41
CA LEU A 40 16.96 -8.21 1.69
C LEU A 40 16.22 -6.92 1.30
N GLY A 41 15.40 -6.97 0.24
CA GLY A 41 14.58 -5.85 -0.20
C GLY A 41 13.52 -5.45 0.83
N ALA A 42 13.05 -6.38 1.67
CA ALA A 42 12.08 -6.08 2.73
C ALA A 42 12.63 -5.08 3.75
N TRP A 43 13.90 -5.22 4.14
CA TRP A 43 14.52 -4.29 5.08
C TRP A 43 14.54 -2.86 4.55
N VAL A 44 14.87 -2.70 3.27
CA VAL A 44 14.83 -1.39 2.60
C VAL A 44 13.40 -0.88 2.47
N GLY A 45 12.46 -1.75 2.12
CA GLY A 45 11.04 -1.44 2.00
C GLY A 45 10.37 -0.99 3.31
N MET A 46 10.95 -1.34 4.46
CA MET A 46 10.44 -0.98 5.79
C MET A 46 10.88 0.42 6.26
N ILE A 47 11.93 0.98 5.67
CA ILE A 47 12.49 2.31 6.03
C ILE A 47 11.44 3.44 6.05
N PRO A 48 10.54 3.58 5.06
CA PRO A 48 9.55 4.66 5.04
C PRO A 48 8.63 4.63 6.26
N LEU A 49 8.21 3.43 6.70
CA LEU A 49 7.28 3.25 7.82
C LEU A 49 7.91 3.61 9.16
N TRP A 50 9.21 3.42 9.34
CA TRP A 50 9.88 3.80 10.60
C TRP A 50 10.23 5.27 10.63
N TYR A 51 10.60 5.84 9.47
CA TYR A 51 11.12 7.19 9.39
C TYR A 51 10.03 8.25 9.46
N TYR A 52 8.93 8.08 8.71
CA TYR A 52 7.92 9.11 8.57
C TYR A 52 7.11 9.42 9.83
N PRO A 53 6.71 8.45 10.67
CA PRO A 53 6.03 8.74 11.94
C PRO A 53 6.89 9.55 12.91
N GLN A 54 8.23 9.40 12.85
CA GLN A 54 9.16 10.15 13.68
C GLN A 54 9.38 11.58 13.16
N LYS A 55 9.28 11.78 11.84
CA LYS A 55 9.54 13.09 11.20
C LYS A 55 8.28 13.96 11.11
N PHE A 56 7.12 13.34 10.95
CA PHE A 56 5.85 14.04 10.87
C PHE A 56 5.17 14.05 12.24
N HIS A 57 5.35 15.13 13.00
CA HIS A 57 4.47 15.46 14.13
C HIS A 57 3.12 16.03 13.66
N GLY A 58 2.70 15.68 12.44
CA GLY A 58 1.51 16.19 11.78
C GLY A 58 0.23 15.49 12.24
N PRO A 59 -0.92 15.89 11.67
CA PRO A 59 -2.20 15.22 11.92
C PRO A 59 -2.12 13.72 11.62
N TRP A 60 -2.76 12.91 12.46
CA TRP A 60 -2.77 11.44 12.34
C TRP A 60 -3.25 10.96 10.96
N GLN A 61 -4.10 11.74 10.28
CA GLN A 61 -4.58 11.44 8.92
C GLN A 61 -3.44 11.37 7.90
N GLN A 62 -2.41 12.23 8.02
CA GLN A 62 -1.27 12.21 7.11
C GLN A 62 -0.44 10.93 7.27
N GLN A 63 -0.22 10.51 8.52
CA GLN A 63 0.46 9.26 8.83
C GLN A 63 -0.35 8.05 8.34
N ALA A 64 -1.68 8.10 8.49
CA ALA A 64 -2.57 7.08 7.97
C ALA A 64 -2.47 6.96 6.43
N TRP A 65 -2.45 8.08 5.69
CA TRP A 65 -2.29 8.04 4.24
C TRP A 65 -0.94 7.45 3.80
N ILE A 66 0.15 7.76 4.52
CA ILE A 66 1.47 7.17 4.27
C ILE A 66 1.46 5.66 4.50
N ALA A 67 0.83 5.19 5.58
CA ALA A 67 0.69 3.77 5.89
C ALA A 67 -0.22 3.05 4.89
N ILE A 68 -1.31 3.67 4.46
CA ILE A 68 -2.21 3.15 3.43
C ILE A 68 -1.48 3.03 2.09
N ALA A 69 -0.72 4.06 1.68
CA ALA A 69 0.06 4.03 0.45
C ALA A 69 1.10 2.88 0.47
N TRP A 70 1.78 2.70 1.61
CA TRP A 70 2.67 1.56 1.82
C TRP A 70 1.93 0.23 1.68
N GLY A 71 0.82 0.08 2.39
CA GLY A 71 0.00 -1.13 2.38
C GLY A 71 -0.51 -1.46 0.98
N LEU A 72 -0.98 -0.48 0.22
CA LEU A 72 -1.41 -0.66 -1.16
C LEU A 72 -0.26 -1.14 -2.05
N GLY A 73 0.94 -0.55 -1.91
CA GLY A 73 2.13 -1.00 -2.63
C GLY A 73 2.53 -2.43 -2.28
N PHE A 74 2.44 -2.80 -1.00
CA PHE A 74 2.73 -4.15 -0.53
C PHE A 74 1.68 -5.17 -1.00
N TYR A 75 0.43 -5.00 -0.57
CA TYR A 75 -0.65 -5.95 -0.83
C TYR A 75 -1.01 -6.04 -2.32
N GLY A 76 -0.90 -4.94 -3.09
CA GLY A 76 -1.17 -4.94 -4.52
C GLY A 76 -0.25 -5.90 -5.30
N VAL A 77 0.98 -6.09 -4.84
CA VAL A 77 1.96 -7.00 -5.45
C VAL A 77 1.97 -8.35 -4.76
N ALA A 78 1.91 -8.38 -3.43
CA ALA A 78 1.99 -9.61 -2.64
C ALA A 78 0.78 -10.53 -2.82
N LEU A 79 -0.42 -10.00 -3.11
CA LEU A 79 -1.62 -10.82 -3.29
C LEU A 79 -1.75 -11.40 -4.70
N TRP A 80 -1.04 -10.85 -5.69
CA TRP A 80 -1.19 -11.23 -7.10
C TRP A 80 -0.96 -12.74 -7.32
N TRP A 81 0.07 -13.32 -6.72
CA TRP A 81 0.39 -14.73 -6.91
C TRP A 81 -0.53 -15.69 -6.13
N ILE A 82 -1.20 -15.22 -5.07
CA ILE A 82 -2.18 -16.01 -4.30
C ILE A 82 -3.43 -16.27 -5.14
N THR A 83 -3.78 -15.35 -6.05
CA THR A 83 -4.90 -15.55 -6.98
C THR A 83 -4.69 -16.72 -7.94
N GLY A 84 -3.44 -17.16 -8.16
CA GLY A 84 -3.11 -18.35 -8.94
C GLY A 84 -3.34 -19.66 -8.18
N ILE A 85 -3.37 -19.64 -6.85
CA ILE A 85 -3.56 -20.81 -5.98
C ILE A 85 -5.03 -20.87 -5.50
N HIS A 86 -5.99 -20.68 -6.41
CA HIS A 86 -7.39 -20.51 -6.01
C HIS A 86 -8.13 -21.86 -5.90
N PRO A 87 -8.53 -22.32 -4.69
CA PRO A 87 -9.20 -23.62 -4.52
C PRO A 87 -10.60 -23.67 -5.14
N LEU A 88 -11.22 -22.52 -5.40
CA LEU A 88 -12.58 -22.41 -5.97
C LEU A 88 -12.62 -22.56 -7.49
N THR A 89 -11.53 -22.24 -8.19
CA THR A 89 -11.43 -22.58 -9.63
C THR A 89 -11.32 -24.08 -9.86
N TRP A 90 -10.82 -24.82 -8.87
CA TRP A 90 -10.80 -26.29 -8.86
C TRP A 90 -12.21 -26.87 -8.66
N LEU A 91 -13.12 -26.07 -8.08
CA LEU A 91 -14.55 -26.34 -7.96
C LEU A 91 -15.37 -25.79 -9.14
N GLY A 92 -14.72 -25.31 -10.20
CA GLY A 92 -15.38 -24.83 -11.43
C GLY A 92 -15.97 -23.42 -11.36
N VAL A 93 -15.73 -22.66 -10.28
CA VAL A 93 -16.25 -21.30 -10.13
C VAL A 93 -15.25 -20.29 -10.72
N PRO A 94 -15.64 -19.49 -11.73
CA PRO A 94 -14.78 -18.45 -12.29
C PRO A 94 -14.58 -17.28 -11.33
N TRP A 95 -13.45 -16.57 -11.46
CA TRP A 95 -13.02 -15.49 -10.55
C TRP A 95 -14.10 -14.42 -10.28
N ALA A 96 -14.84 -14.02 -11.31
CA ALA A 96 -15.94 -13.08 -11.18
C ALA A 96 -17.05 -13.58 -10.25
N GLY A 97 -17.33 -14.89 -10.26
CA GLY A 97 -18.29 -15.53 -9.36
C GLY A 97 -17.84 -15.50 -7.90
N SER A 98 -16.54 -15.67 -7.64
CA SER A 98 -15.99 -15.58 -6.28
C SER A 98 -16.14 -14.17 -5.71
N ILE A 99 -15.84 -13.12 -6.49
CA ILE A 99 -16.05 -11.73 -6.08
C ILE A 99 -17.53 -11.46 -5.83
N ALA A 100 -18.41 -11.93 -6.72
CA ALA A 100 -19.85 -11.77 -6.56
C ALA A 100 -20.35 -12.37 -5.24
N ILE A 101 -19.92 -13.58 -4.87
CA ILE A 101 -20.32 -14.20 -3.60
C ILE A 101 -19.81 -13.37 -2.41
N THR A 102 -18.53 -12.96 -2.41
CA THR A 102 -17.97 -12.16 -1.30
C THR A 102 -18.66 -10.80 -1.14
N VAL A 103 -19.14 -10.19 -2.23
CA VAL A 103 -19.78 -8.85 -2.20
C VAL A 103 -21.29 -8.93 -1.93
N PHE A 104 -21.99 -9.95 -2.44
CA PHE A 104 -23.46 -10.03 -2.36
C PHE A 104 -23.99 -10.94 -1.25
N VAL A 105 -23.20 -11.89 -0.77
CA VAL A 105 -23.60 -12.84 0.29
C VAL A 105 -22.92 -12.53 1.64
N GLY A 106 -21.85 -11.71 1.62
CA GLY A 106 -21.09 -11.29 2.81
C GLY A 106 -21.75 -10.19 3.64
#